data_AF-A0A937NRP1-F1
#
_entry.id   AF-A0A937NRP1-F1
#
_cell.length_a   1.000
_cell.length_b   1.000
_cell.length_c   1.000
_cell.angle_alpha   90.00
_cell.angle_beta   90.00
_cell.angle_gamma   90.00
#
_symmetry.space_group_name_H-M   'P 1'
#
loop_
_entity.id
_entity.type
_entity.pdbx_description
1 polymer ?
#
loop_
_entity_poly.entity_id
_entity_poly.type
_entity_poly.pdbx_seq_one_letter_code
_entity_poly.pdbx_strand_id
1 'polypeptide(L)'
;MRWWERYAGSLDEELKALDQLGVEPHLNDELLKQGVVSIDVRVSILGDARSGRIEYPELFSYFRPRLYVRSLDRSVRHWNPINGELCLLGRSSEHWEPQMTAADLLRDQLPKWEEAAVHAYDNERTPGEDSQAEPASAYFPQQPGQMVFIDSSQELPAGLIWGWMKVATAKGRTSIVRDSPWTGWVVEIAGSDRKDVIAAPEADIKEWAERHGLESFVCPWIALDQPPTSLETLLDDVLAWLAGKEPDAPGKILPFQSTKKSGLLGLCFPEEAPGGGIRQGWLFIAHCRAPKIKKKERGSTKQVARWIVTAEGIGRTGLFERVPELSPLREKTIAVVGLGCIGAPSALAFAKAGVG
;
A
#
# COMPACT_ATOMS: atom_id res chain seq x y z
N MET A 1 32.66 0.08 -9.53
CA MET A 1 33.02 -1.15 -10.28
C MET A 1 31.79 -2.02 -10.24
N ARG A 2 31.27 -2.45 -11.39
CA ARG A 2 30.03 -3.22 -11.47
C ARG A 2 30.26 -4.61 -10.87
N TRP A 3 29.23 -5.25 -10.30
CA TRP A 3 29.42 -6.51 -9.57
C TRP A 3 29.93 -7.64 -10.47
N TRP A 4 29.44 -7.74 -11.71
CA TRP A 4 29.87 -8.75 -12.68
C TRP A 4 31.29 -8.52 -13.22
N GLU A 5 31.82 -7.31 -13.08
CA GLU A 5 33.23 -7.02 -13.35
C GLU A 5 34.11 -7.38 -12.14
N ARG A 6 33.60 -7.13 -10.93
CA ARG A 6 34.27 -7.44 -9.67
C ARG A 6 34.37 -8.95 -9.43
N TYR A 7 33.32 -9.69 -9.78
CA TYR A 7 33.21 -11.14 -9.65
C TYR A 7 33.17 -11.75 -11.06
N ALA A 8 34.33 -11.82 -11.72
CA ALA A 8 34.41 -12.30 -13.09
C ALA A 8 33.84 -13.73 -13.22
N GLY A 9 32.97 -13.94 -14.22
CA GLY A 9 32.32 -15.23 -14.51
C GLY A 9 30.98 -15.45 -13.81
N SER A 10 30.65 -14.70 -12.75
CA SER A 10 29.42 -14.94 -11.98
C SER A 10 28.13 -14.71 -12.80
N LEU A 11 28.14 -13.76 -13.72
CA LEU A 11 26.98 -13.52 -14.60
C LEU A 11 26.79 -14.65 -15.63
N ASP A 12 27.88 -15.21 -16.16
CA ASP A 12 27.81 -16.32 -17.12
C ASP A 12 27.37 -17.62 -16.41
N GLU A 13 27.84 -17.84 -15.19
CA GLU A 13 27.39 -18.95 -14.34
C GLU A 13 25.90 -18.83 -14.02
N GLU A 14 25.43 -17.63 -13.71
CA GLU A 14 24.03 -17.37 -13.43
C GLU A 14 23.13 -17.63 -14.65
N LEU A 15 23.53 -17.13 -15.83
CA LEU A 15 22.79 -17.40 -17.07
C LEU A 15 22.70 -18.90 -17.38
N LYS A 16 23.78 -19.66 -17.13
CA LYS A 16 23.76 -21.12 -17.28
C LYS A 16 22.86 -21.79 -16.26
N ALA A 17 22.86 -21.33 -15.01
CA ALA A 17 22.00 -21.88 -13.96
C ALA A 17 20.51 -21.63 -14.28
N LEU A 18 20.16 -20.44 -14.76
CA LEU A 18 18.81 -20.12 -15.23
C LEU A 18 18.41 -20.96 -16.46
N ASP A 19 19.32 -21.16 -17.41
CA ASP A 19 19.06 -21.99 -18.60
C ASP A 19 18.82 -23.46 -18.22
N GLN A 20 19.54 -23.98 -17.23
CA GLN A 20 19.34 -25.33 -16.68
C GLN A 20 17.97 -25.51 -15.99
N LEU A 21 17.36 -24.42 -15.50
CA LEU A 21 15.99 -24.43 -14.99
C LEU A 21 14.94 -24.38 -16.11
N GLY A 22 15.35 -24.25 -17.37
CA GLY A 22 14.48 -24.21 -18.53
C GLY A 22 13.72 -22.89 -18.67
N VAL A 23 14.22 -21.79 -18.09
CA VAL A 23 13.53 -20.48 -18.12
C VAL A 23 13.95 -19.57 -19.27
N GLU A 24 14.68 -20.09 -20.27
CA GLU A 24 15.07 -19.37 -21.50
C GLU A 24 15.67 -17.96 -21.23
N PRO A 25 16.75 -17.83 -20.43
CA PRO A 25 17.25 -16.53 -20.01
C PRO A 25 17.87 -15.72 -21.16
N HIS A 26 17.47 -14.45 -21.28
CA HIS A 26 17.99 -13.50 -22.26
C HIS A 26 18.46 -12.21 -21.58
N LEU A 27 19.76 -11.91 -21.66
CA LEU A 27 20.33 -10.71 -21.07
C LEU A 27 19.96 -9.46 -21.90
N ASN A 28 19.50 -8.41 -21.23
CA ASN A 28 19.19 -7.14 -21.89
C ASN A 28 20.46 -6.29 -22.09
N ASP A 29 21.02 -6.35 -23.30
CA ASP A 29 22.26 -5.64 -23.67
C ASP A 29 22.18 -4.11 -23.54
N GLU A 30 21.00 -3.52 -23.74
CA GLU A 30 20.81 -2.07 -23.64
C GLU A 30 20.92 -1.60 -22.19
N LEU A 31 20.26 -2.31 -21.27
CA LEU A 31 20.34 -2.04 -19.83
C LEU A 31 21.73 -2.36 -19.28
N LEU A 32 22.36 -3.42 -19.77
CA LEU A 32 23.73 -3.78 -19.38
C LEU A 32 24.73 -2.66 -19.69
N LYS A 33 24.61 -2.02 -20.87
CA LYS A 33 25.42 -0.84 -21.23
C LYS A 33 25.20 0.31 -20.24
N GLN A 34 23.97 0.49 -19.77
CA GLN A 34 23.60 1.48 -18.75
C GLN A 34 24.05 1.10 -17.32
N GLY A 35 24.58 -0.12 -17.13
CA GLY A 35 25.06 -0.59 -15.83
C GLY A 35 23.99 -1.27 -14.99
N VAL A 36 22.93 -1.76 -15.62
CA VAL A 36 21.88 -2.55 -14.99
C VAL A 36 21.89 -3.95 -15.57
N VAL A 37 21.98 -4.98 -14.74
CA VAL A 37 21.78 -6.37 -15.18
C VAL A 37 20.30 -6.69 -15.07
N SER A 38 19.69 -6.91 -16.23
CA SER A 38 18.29 -7.32 -16.38
C SER A 38 18.25 -8.52 -17.31
N ILE A 39 17.61 -9.60 -16.89
CA ILE A 39 17.49 -10.85 -17.63
C ILE A 39 16.01 -11.11 -17.87
N ASP A 40 15.59 -11.12 -19.13
CA ASP A 40 14.25 -11.54 -19.53
C ASP A 40 14.18 -13.07 -19.48
N VAL A 41 13.09 -13.61 -18.94
CA VAL A 41 12.91 -15.06 -18.73
C VAL A 41 11.50 -15.51 -19.12
N ARG A 42 11.34 -16.78 -19.43
CA ARG A 42 10.06 -17.47 -19.55
C ARG A 42 9.90 -18.46 -18.41
N VAL A 43 9.11 -18.10 -17.41
CA VAL A 43 8.97 -18.87 -16.17
C VAL A 43 7.57 -19.48 -16.08
N SER A 44 7.48 -20.74 -15.63
CA SER A 44 6.20 -21.37 -15.30
C SER A 44 5.73 -20.86 -13.96
N ILE A 45 4.55 -20.25 -13.91
CA ILE A 45 3.94 -19.73 -12.69
C ILE A 45 2.48 -20.15 -12.66
N LEU A 46 2.06 -20.81 -11.59
CA LEU A 46 0.72 -21.36 -11.40
C LEU A 46 0.28 -22.23 -12.58
N GLY A 47 1.22 -23.00 -13.14
CA GLY A 47 0.98 -23.90 -14.28
C GLY A 47 1.01 -23.25 -15.67
N ASP A 48 1.11 -21.91 -15.76
CA ASP A 48 1.19 -21.20 -17.03
C ASP A 48 2.61 -20.69 -17.31
N ALA A 49 3.07 -20.82 -18.55
CA ALA A 49 4.32 -20.18 -18.97
C ALA A 49 4.11 -18.67 -19.18
N ARG A 50 4.83 -17.85 -18.42
CA ARG A 50 4.72 -16.39 -18.40
C ARG A 50 6.05 -15.72 -18.70
N SER A 51 6.00 -14.58 -19.37
CA SER A 51 7.17 -13.72 -19.53
C SER A 51 7.44 -12.99 -18.20
N GLY A 52 8.68 -13.08 -17.75
CA GLY A 52 9.17 -12.41 -16.55
C GLY A 52 10.47 -11.66 -16.81
N ARG A 53 10.88 -10.86 -15.84
CA ARG A 53 12.14 -10.12 -15.85
C ARG A 53 12.81 -10.22 -14.49
N ILE A 54 14.08 -10.58 -14.47
CA ILE A 54 14.93 -10.60 -13.28
C ILE A 54 15.83 -9.37 -13.31
N GLU A 55 15.78 -8.54 -12.28
CA GLU A 55 16.67 -7.39 -12.14
C GLU A 55 17.62 -7.56 -10.96
N TYR A 56 18.90 -7.30 -11.19
CA TYR A 56 19.93 -7.35 -10.15
C TYR A 56 20.23 -5.95 -9.64
N PRO A 57 20.34 -5.77 -8.31
CA PRO A 57 20.77 -4.50 -7.75
C PRO A 57 22.25 -4.24 -8.07
N GLU A 58 22.62 -2.95 -8.11
CA GLU A 58 24.01 -2.53 -8.38
C GLU A 58 25.02 -3.16 -7.40
N LEU A 59 24.59 -3.35 -6.15
CA LEU A 59 25.38 -3.89 -5.05
C LEU A 59 25.17 -5.39 -4.83
N PHE A 60 24.72 -6.14 -5.83
CA PHE A 60 24.72 -7.60 -5.78
C PHE A 60 26.14 -8.13 -5.46
N SER A 61 26.32 -9.13 -4.59
CA SER A 61 25.31 -9.99 -3.96
C SER A 61 24.85 -9.58 -2.55
N TYR A 62 25.22 -8.38 -2.09
CA TYR A 62 24.74 -7.88 -0.78
C TYR A 62 23.23 -7.62 -0.75
N PHE A 63 22.63 -7.40 -1.92
CA PHE A 63 21.19 -7.27 -2.10
C PHE A 63 20.70 -8.28 -3.11
N ARG A 64 19.49 -8.79 -2.88
CA ARG A 64 18.85 -9.82 -3.71
C ARG A 64 18.39 -9.31 -5.08
N PRO A 65 18.41 -10.16 -6.12
CA PRO A 65 17.69 -9.90 -7.36
C PRO A 65 16.18 -9.94 -7.13
N ARG A 66 15.41 -9.36 -8.05
CA ARG A 66 13.95 -9.30 -8.01
C ARG A 66 13.37 -9.88 -9.29
N LEU A 67 12.31 -10.69 -9.14
CA LEU A 67 11.55 -11.23 -10.27
C LEU A 67 10.27 -10.41 -10.46
N TYR A 68 10.03 -9.97 -11.69
CA TYR A 68 8.83 -9.25 -12.09
C TYR A 68 8.06 -10.06 -13.12
N VAL A 69 6.76 -10.24 -12.88
CA VAL A 69 5.81 -10.89 -13.80
C VAL A 69 4.53 -10.06 -13.84
N ARG A 70 4.06 -9.76 -15.05
CA ARG A 70 2.86 -8.96 -15.25
C ARG A 70 1.62 -9.84 -15.39
N SER A 71 0.46 -9.25 -15.11
CA SER A 71 -0.85 -9.80 -15.43
C SER A 71 -1.20 -11.10 -14.69
N LEU A 72 -0.88 -11.19 -13.40
CA LEU A 72 -1.43 -12.25 -12.54
C LEU A 72 -2.85 -11.90 -12.09
N ASP A 73 -3.57 -12.91 -11.57
CA ASP A 73 -4.86 -12.67 -10.93
C ASP A 73 -4.69 -11.78 -9.67
N ARG A 74 -5.69 -10.94 -9.40
CA ARG A 74 -5.65 -9.95 -8.31
C ARG A 74 -5.77 -10.56 -6.92
N SER A 75 -6.23 -11.80 -6.81
CA SER A 75 -6.24 -12.52 -5.54
C SER A 75 -4.90 -13.16 -5.21
N VAL A 76 -3.93 -13.13 -6.13
CA VAL A 76 -2.60 -13.74 -5.90
C VAL A 76 -1.87 -12.98 -4.80
N ARG A 77 -1.53 -13.69 -3.74
CA ARG A 77 -0.73 -13.17 -2.62
C ARG A 77 0.73 -13.06 -3.04
N HIS A 78 1.50 -12.25 -2.31
CA HIS A 78 2.94 -12.09 -2.56
C HIS A 78 3.30 -11.62 -3.98
N TRP A 79 2.39 -10.87 -4.60
CA TRP A 79 2.58 -10.23 -5.90
C TRP A 79 2.18 -8.76 -5.81
N ASN A 80 3.02 -7.88 -6.33
CA ASN A 80 2.74 -6.46 -6.41
C ASN A 80 1.96 -6.16 -7.69
N PRO A 81 0.66 -5.80 -7.61
CA PRO A 81 -0.19 -5.59 -8.79
C PRO A 81 0.18 -4.34 -9.60
N ILE A 82 1.02 -3.44 -9.05
CA ILE A 82 1.40 -2.18 -9.69
C ILE A 82 2.61 -2.36 -10.61
N ASN A 83 3.67 -3.01 -10.12
CA ASN A 83 4.92 -3.18 -10.88
C ASN A 83 5.17 -4.62 -11.37
N GLY A 84 4.43 -5.60 -10.83
CA GLY A 84 4.56 -7.02 -11.14
C GLY A 84 5.58 -7.78 -10.30
N GLU A 85 6.19 -7.18 -9.27
CA GLU A 85 7.20 -7.85 -8.44
C GLU A 85 6.62 -9.04 -7.68
N LEU A 86 7.36 -10.16 -7.65
CA LEU A 86 7.05 -11.33 -6.84
C LEU A 86 7.90 -11.33 -5.57
N CYS A 87 7.22 -11.40 -4.42
CA CYS A 87 7.86 -11.49 -3.11
C CYS A 87 8.30 -12.94 -2.83
N LEU A 88 9.38 -13.38 -3.48
CA LEU A 88 9.92 -14.74 -3.33
C LEU A 88 10.64 -14.99 -1.98
N LEU A 89 10.94 -13.93 -1.24
CA LEU A 89 11.57 -14.03 0.08
C LEU A 89 10.79 -13.17 1.07
N GLY A 90 10.74 -13.63 2.32
CA GLY A 90 10.26 -12.83 3.45
C GLY A 90 11.01 -11.50 3.58
N ARG A 91 10.43 -10.54 4.29
CA ARG A 91 11.01 -9.20 4.44
C ARG A 91 12.26 -9.18 5.31
N SER A 92 12.40 -10.16 6.20
CA SER A 92 13.60 -10.30 7.04
C SER A 92 14.84 -10.54 6.18
N SER A 93 15.90 -9.79 6.46
CA SER A 93 17.18 -9.93 5.75
C SER A 93 17.85 -11.28 5.98
N GLU A 94 17.40 -12.06 6.96
CA GLU A 94 17.93 -13.40 7.25
C GLU A 94 17.59 -14.43 6.17
N HIS A 95 16.58 -14.17 5.32
CA HIS A 95 16.19 -15.06 4.24
C HIS A 95 17.03 -14.87 2.96
N TRP A 96 17.93 -13.88 2.94
CA TRP A 96 18.85 -13.66 1.84
C TRP A 96 20.30 -13.90 2.30
N GLU A 97 20.96 -14.84 1.65
CA GLU A 97 22.39 -15.05 1.82
C GLU A 97 23.14 -14.56 0.58
N PRO A 98 24.27 -13.84 0.70
CA PRO A 98 25.00 -13.31 -0.46
C PRO A 98 25.53 -14.35 -1.46
N GLN A 99 25.50 -15.63 -1.13
CA GLN A 99 25.82 -16.73 -2.03
C GLN A 99 24.63 -17.18 -2.89
N MET A 100 23.41 -16.80 -2.52
CA MET A 100 22.21 -17.13 -3.27
C MET A 100 22.17 -16.34 -4.57
N THR A 101 21.49 -16.92 -5.56
CA THR A 101 21.32 -16.39 -6.90
C THR A 101 19.84 -16.29 -7.27
N ALA A 102 19.49 -15.66 -8.40
CA ALA A 102 18.11 -15.70 -8.86
C ALA A 102 17.70 -17.11 -9.28
N ALA A 103 18.63 -17.91 -9.84
CA ALA A 103 18.37 -19.32 -10.11
C ALA A 103 17.99 -20.09 -8.83
N ASP A 104 18.66 -19.83 -7.70
CA ASP A 104 18.29 -20.43 -6.42
C ASP A 104 16.90 -19.98 -5.96
N LEU A 105 16.54 -18.71 -6.14
CA LEU A 105 15.20 -18.21 -5.82
C LEU A 105 14.11 -18.90 -6.67
N LEU A 106 14.34 -19.05 -7.97
CA LEU A 106 13.40 -19.74 -8.86
C LEU A 106 13.27 -21.22 -8.52
N ARG A 107 14.38 -21.88 -8.16
CA ARG A 107 14.37 -23.31 -7.84
C ARG A 107 13.74 -23.60 -6.48
N ASP A 108 14.11 -22.83 -5.46
CA ASP A 108 13.85 -23.21 -4.06
C ASP A 108 12.72 -22.40 -3.41
N GLN A 109 12.42 -21.19 -3.92
CA GLN A 109 11.43 -20.29 -3.34
C GLN A 109 10.18 -20.12 -4.19
N LEU A 110 10.30 -20.10 -5.52
CA LEU A 110 9.12 -20.00 -6.39
C LEU A 110 8.08 -21.10 -6.13
N PRO A 111 8.43 -22.39 -5.93
CA PRO A 111 7.42 -23.41 -5.61
C PRO A 111 6.68 -23.16 -4.30
N LYS A 112 7.39 -22.65 -3.27
CA LYS A 112 6.78 -22.28 -1.98
C LYS A 112 5.89 -21.05 -2.11
N TRP A 113 6.33 -20.09 -2.92
CA TRP A 113 5.54 -18.93 -3.28
C TRP A 113 4.26 -19.36 -4.01
N GLU A 114 4.33 -20.30 -4.96
CA GLU A 114 3.14 -20.80 -5.68
C GLU A 114 2.15 -21.48 -4.75
N GLU A 115 2.63 -22.26 -3.77
CA GLU A 115 1.81 -22.85 -2.73
C GLU A 115 1.08 -21.77 -1.91
N ALA A 116 1.80 -20.74 -1.46
CA ALA A 116 1.21 -19.61 -0.71
C ALA A 116 0.29 -18.71 -1.56
N ALA A 117 0.59 -18.56 -2.85
CA ALA A 117 -0.07 -17.65 -3.78
C ALA A 117 -1.50 -18.06 -4.15
N VAL A 118 -1.80 -19.37 -4.13
CA VAL A 118 -3.13 -19.92 -4.48
C VAL A 118 -4.09 -19.97 -3.31
N HIS A 119 -3.60 -19.77 -2.09
CA HIS A 119 -4.48 -19.55 -0.96
C HIS A 119 -5.19 -18.21 -1.18
N ALA A 120 -6.52 -18.26 -1.26
CA ALA A 120 -7.32 -17.05 -1.20
C ALA A 120 -7.00 -16.32 0.12
N TYR A 121 -7.58 -15.14 0.35
CA TYR A 121 -7.58 -14.57 1.70
C TYR A 121 -8.44 -15.40 2.68
N ASP A 122 -8.41 -16.74 2.60
CA ASP A 122 -8.90 -17.60 3.65
C ASP A 122 -7.95 -17.51 4.85
N ASN A 123 -8.51 -17.72 6.04
CA ASN A 123 -7.89 -17.32 7.31
C ASN A 123 -6.63 -18.14 7.70
N GLU A 124 -6.15 -19.05 6.84
CA GLU A 124 -5.05 -19.96 7.17
C GLU A 124 -3.88 -19.75 6.22
N ARG A 125 -2.82 -19.10 6.74
CA ARG A 125 -1.52 -19.00 6.07
C ARG A 125 -0.87 -20.37 5.98
N THR A 126 -0.15 -20.62 4.89
CA THR A 126 0.59 -21.87 4.73
C THR A 126 1.70 -21.97 5.79
N PRO A 127 1.93 -23.15 6.42
CA PRO A 127 3.06 -23.33 7.34
C PRO A 127 4.40 -22.98 6.68
N GLY A 128 5.02 -21.87 7.10
CA GLY A 128 6.28 -21.37 6.54
C GLY A 128 6.16 -20.03 5.80
N GLU A 129 4.94 -19.54 5.59
CA GLU A 129 4.69 -18.16 5.16
C GLU A 129 4.98 -17.19 6.32
N ASP A 130 5.59 -16.04 6.02
CA ASP A 130 5.78 -14.97 7.00
C ASP A 130 4.42 -14.49 7.52
N SER A 131 4.32 -14.08 8.79
CA SER A 131 3.06 -13.64 9.42
C SER A 131 2.64 -12.21 9.05
N GLN A 132 3.51 -11.51 8.31
CA GLN A 132 3.27 -10.16 7.85
C GLN A 132 2.33 -10.13 6.63
N ALA A 133 1.28 -9.30 6.69
CA ALA A 133 0.41 -9.06 5.54
C ALA A 133 1.06 -8.15 4.50
N GLU A 134 0.66 -8.34 3.24
CA GLU A 134 1.02 -7.46 2.12
C GLU A 134 -0.23 -6.73 1.60
N PRO A 135 -0.78 -5.79 2.38
CA PRO A 135 -1.97 -5.06 1.99
C PRO A 135 -1.73 -4.29 0.69
N ALA A 136 -2.71 -4.35 -0.23
CA ALA A 136 -2.59 -3.71 -1.54
C ALA A 136 -2.29 -2.21 -1.43
N SER A 137 -2.84 -1.53 -0.41
CA SER A 137 -2.58 -0.11 -0.13
C SER A 137 -1.09 0.23 0.07
N ALA A 138 -0.25 -0.71 0.51
CA ALA A 138 1.19 -0.50 0.71
C ALA A 138 1.97 -0.33 -0.59
N TYR A 139 1.43 -0.76 -1.73
CA TYR A 139 2.08 -0.65 -3.03
C TYR A 139 1.86 0.69 -3.74
N PHE A 140 1.02 1.57 -3.18
CA PHE A 140 0.71 2.86 -3.77
C PHE A 140 1.76 3.91 -3.37
N PRO A 141 2.22 4.76 -4.30
CA PRO A 141 3.24 5.75 -4.02
C PRO A 141 2.74 6.78 -3.02
N GLN A 142 3.45 6.90 -1.91
CA GLN A 142 3.14 7.85 -0.86
C GLN A 142 3.77 9.21 -1.15
N GLN A 143 3.02 10.29 -0.91
CA GLN A 143 3.61 11.61 -0.78
C GLN A 143 4.17 11.77 0.64
N PRO A 144 5.47 12.07 0.80
CA PRO A 144 6.07 12.19 2.12
C PRO A 144 5.33 13.21 3.01
N GLY A 145 5.01 12.80 4.24
CA GLY A 145 4.37 13.65 5.23
C GLY A 145 2.88 13.94 4.98
N GLN A 146 2.23 13.19 4.09
CA GLN A 146 0.79 13.29 3.85
C GLN A 146 0.08 11.98 4.14
N MET A 147 -0.98 12.06 4.92
CA MET A 147 -1.64 10.86 5.45
C MET A 147 -3.05 11.19 5.94
N VAL A 148 -3.93 10.21 5.88
CA VAL A 148 -5.27 10.29 6.48
C VAL A 148 -5.41 9.18 7.50
N PHE A 149 -5.74 9.52 8.73
CA PHE A 149 -6.02 8.56 9.78
C PHE A 149 -7.48 8.14 9.74
N ILE A 150 -7.70 6.83 9.82
CA ILE A 150 -9.01 6.20 9.90
C ILE A 150 -8.99 5.18 11.03
N ASP A 151 -10.07 5.11 11.80
CA ASP A 151 -10.16 4.14 12.89
C ASP A 151 -10.37 2.73 12.31
N SER A 152 -9.43 1.84 12.60
CA SER A 152 -9.42 0.46 12.10
C SER A 152 -10.62 -0.36 12.56
N SER A 153 -11.35 0.07 13.61
CA SER A 153 -12.56 -0.60 14.05
C SER A 153 -13.79 -0.29 13.20
N GLN A 154 -13.68 0.66 12.24
CA GLN A 154 -14.81 1.08 11.42
C GLN A 154 -15.04 0.09 10.27
N GLU A 155 -16.14 -0.64 10.34
CA GLU A 155 -16.60 -1.50 9.25
C GLU A 155 -17.74 -0.83 8.47
N LEU A 156 -17.61 -0.80 7.14
CA LEU A 156 -18.71 -0.42 6.26
C LEU A 156 -19.74 -1.56 6.15
N PRO A 157 -21.06 -1.28 6.28
CA PRO A 157 -22.12 -2.24 6.02
C PRO A 157 -22.06 -2.81 4.61
N ALA A 158 -22.37 -4.10 4.50
CA ALA A 158 -22.48 -4.78 3.22
C ALA A 158 -23.52 -4.09 2.31
N GLY A 159 -23.20 -3.98 1.02
CA GLY A 159 -24.09 -3.44 -0.01
C GLY A 159 -23.99 -1.93 -0.25
N LEU A 160 -23.27 -1.19 0.61
CA LEU A 160 -23.00 0.23 0.36
C LEU A 160 -21.75 0.40 -0.51
N ILE A 161 -21.95 0.90 -1.73
CA ILE A 161 -20.86 1.06 -2.70
C ILE A 161 -20.30 2.49 -2.75
N TRP A 162 -20.97 3.46 -2.12
CA TRP A 162 -20.49 4.83 -2.01
C TRP A 162 -21.23 5.61 -0.90
N GLY A 163 -20.64 6.73 -0.47
CA GLY A 163 -21.25 7.61 0.50
C GLY A 163 -20.46 8.89 0.73
N TRP A 164 -20.62 9.46 1.93
CA TRP A 164 -19.94 10.68 2.35
C TRP A 164 -19.16 10.44 3.62
N MET A 165 -18.05 11.15 3.80
CA MET A 165 -17.27 11.14 5.02
C MET A 165 -16.89 12.55 5.39
N LYS A 166 -16.62 12.76 6.68
CA LYS A 166 -16.15 14.01 7.24
C LYS A 166 -14.70 13.84 7.66
N VAL A 167 -13.83 14.70 7.13
CA VAL A 167 -12.40 14.69 7.40
C VAL A 167 -12.01 16.01 8.05
N ALA A 168 -11.31 15.94 9.18
CA ALA A 168 -10.76 17.08 9.91
C ALA A 168 -9.28 17.29 9.55
N THR A 169 -8.87 18.53 9.28
CA THR A 169 -7.47 18.92 9.10
C THR A 169 -7.22 20.29 9.76
N ALA A 170 -5.97 20.76 9.81
CA ALA A 170 -5.62 22.04 10.44
C ALA A 170 -6.38 23.27 9.90
N LYS A 171 -6.78 23.28 8.63
CA LYS A 171 -7.49 24.39 7.95
C LYS A 171 -8.50 23.86 6.92
N GLY A 172 -9.12 22.72 7.24
CA GLY A 172 -10.11 22.05 6.40
C GLY A 172 -9.56 21.72 5.01
N ARG A 173 -10.33 22.04 3.96
CA ARG A 173 -9.88 21.77 2.59
C ARG A 173 -8.63 22.53 2.18
N THR A 174 -8.32 23.66 2.84
CA THR A 174 -7.18 24.49 2.46
C THR A 174 -5.82 23.90 2.84
N SER A 175 -5.81 22.93 3.76
CA SER A 175 -4.62 22.12 4.08
C SER A 175 -4.19 21.18 2.97
N ILE A 176 -5.10 20.82 2.04
CA ILE A 176 -4.80 19.85 0.99
C ILE A 176 -3.99 20.53 -0.11
N VAL A 177 -2.68 20.33 -0.03
CA VAL A 177 -1.67 20.83 -0.96
C VAL A 177 -0.69 19.71 -1.29
N ARG A 178 -0.18 19.69 -2.53
CA ARG A 178 0.67 18.59 -3.02
C ARG A 178 2.06 18.58 -2.39
N ASP A 179 2.67 19.75 -2.25
CA ASP A 179 4.10 19.89 -1.93
C ASP A 179 4.33 20.31 -0.47
N SER A 180 3.40 19.98 0.44
CA SER A 180 3.58 20.24 1.88
C SER A 180 2.94 19.14 2.71
N PRO A 181 3.49 18.83 3.89
CA PRO A 181 2.91 17.83 4.76
C PRO A 181 1.57 18.28 5.30
N TRP A 182 0.63 17.35 5.42
CA TRP A 182 -0.66 17.57 6.08
C TRP A 182 -1.25 16.24 6.55
N THR A 183 -2.11 16.32 7.54
CA THR A 183 -2.78 15.15 8.11
C THR A 183 -4.28 15.37 8.10
N GLY A 184 -5.01 14.35 7.66
CA GLY A 184 -6.46 14.26 7.78
C GLY A 184 -6.88 13.25 8.84
N TRP A 185 -8.01 13.49 9.48
CA TRP A 185 -8.62 12.55 10.43
C TRP A 185 -10.06 12.29 10.00
N VAL A 186 -10.40 11.04 9.68
CA VAL A 186 -11.79 10.65 9.42
C VAL A 186 -12.54 10.67 10.75
N VAL A 187 -13.52 11.56 10.87
CA VAL A 187 -14.30 11.74 12.12
C VAL A 187 -15.71 11.18 12.02
N GLU A 188 -16.19 10.91 10.80
CA GLU A 188 -17.54 10.42 10.54
C GLU A 188 -17.61 9.79 9.14
N ILE A 189 -18.25 8.64 9.03
CA ILE A 189 -18.61 8.01 7.75
C ILE A 189 -20.12 7.89 7.69
N ALA A 190 -20.70 8.34 6.58
CA ALA A 190 -22.13 8.39 6.33
C ALA A 190 -22.49 7.79 4.96
N GLY A 191 -23.75 7.40 4.83
CA GLY A 191 -24.29 6.79 3.61
C GLY A 191 -24.44 7.76 2.46
N SER A 192 -24.97 7.28 1.34
CA SER A 192 -25.24 8.08 0.15
C SER A 192 -26.20 9.26 0.41
N ASP A 193 -27.03 9.17 1.44
CA ASP A 193 -28.02 10.16 1.85
C ASP A 193 -27.51 11.25 2.82
N ARG A 194 -26.27 11.11 3.32
CA ARG A 194 -25.60 11.96 4.33
C ARG A 194 -26.23 12.01 5.71
N LYS A 195 -27.39 11.38 5.94
CA LYS A 195 -28.12 11.49 7.22
C LYS A 195 -27.76 10.34 8.14
N ASP A 196 -27.56 9.17 7.57
CA ASP A 196 -27.22 7.97 8.32
C ASP A 196 -25.71 7.94 8.53
N VAL A 197 -25.28 8.26 9.76
CA VAL A 197 -23.92 7.98 10.22
C VAL A 197 -23.79 6.47 10.37
N ILE A 198 -22.93 5.90 9.54
CA ILE A 198 -22.75 4.47 9.39
C ILE A 198 -21.64 3.97 10.30
N ALA A 199 -20.59 4.76 10.45
CA ALA A 199 -19.48 4.45 11.33
C ALA A 199 -18.93 5.73 11.97
N ALA A 200 -18.69 5.64 13.27
CA ALA A 200 -18.00 6.63 14.08
C ALA A 200 -16.81 5.94 14.76
N PRO A 201 -15.68 6.63 14.96
CA PRO A 201 -14.52 6.03 15.60
C PRO A 201 -14.81 5.62 17.05
N GLU A 202 -14.17 4.57 17.53
CA GLU A 202 -14.27 4.08 18.93
C GLU A 202 -13.66 5.10 19.89
N ALA A 203 -12.56 5.73 19.48
CA ALA A 203 -12.00 6.89 20.18
C ALA A 203 -12.79 8.15 19.85
N ASP A 204 -12.87 9.10 20.79
CA ASP A 204 -13.48 10.41 20.54
C ASP A 204 -12.54 11.32 19.71
N ILE A 205 -12.20 10.87 18.50
CA ILE A 205 -11.37 11.58 17.52
C ILE A 205 -12.05 12.90 17.17
N LYS A 206 -13.38 12.92 17.14
CA LYS A 206 -14.16 14.11 16.84
C LYS A 206 -13.94 15.17 17.92
N GLU A 207 -14.15 14.86 19.19
CA GLU A 207 -13.89 15.80 20.29
C GLU A 207 -12.40 16.17 20.37
N TRP A 208 -11.49 15.21 20.13
CA TRP A 208 -10.06 15.50 20.05
C TRP A 208 -9.75 16.53 18.94
N ALA A 209 -10.29 16.34 17.74
CA ALA A 209 -10.10 17.24 16.60
C ALA A 209 -10.66 18.63 16.90
N GLU A 210 -11.84 18.72 17.52
CA GLU A 210 -12.47 19.97 17.94
C GLU A 210 -11.62 20.70 19.00
N ARG A 211 -11.12 19.98 20.01
CA ARG A 211 -10.23 20.54 21.06
C ARG A 211 -8.92 21.09 20.50
N HIS A 212 -8.41 20.52 19.40
CA HIS A 212 -7.19 20.96 18.74
C HIS A 212 -7.45 22.01 17.63
N GLY A 213 -8.69 22.50 17.49
CA GLY A 213 -9.04 23.52 16.52
C GLY A 213 -8.95 23.06 15.07
N LEU A 214 -9.10 21.76 14.81
CA LEU A 214 -9.15 21.24 13.45
C LEU A 214 -10.48 21.60 12.78
N GLU A 215 -10.42 21.95 11.51
CA GLU A 215 -11.59 22.25 10.70
C GLU A 215 -12.00 21.02 9.89
N SER A 216 -13.29 20.68 9.93
CA SER A 216 -13.84 19.54 9.19
C SER A 216 -14.43 19.95 7.84
N PHE A 217 -14.35 19.04 6.87
CA PHE A 217 -15.03 19.16 5.59
C PHE A 217 -15.57 17.81 5.12
N VAL A 218 -16.60 17.86 4.28
CA VAL A 218 -17.23 16.65 3.72
C VAL A 218 -16.58 16.28 2.40
N CYS A 219 -16.29 15.00 2.19
CA CYS A 219 -15.82 14.41 0.93
C CYS A 219 -16.55 13.09 0.62
N PRO A 220 -16.62 12.69 -0.66
CA PRO A 220 -17.18 11.39 -1.04
C PRO A 220 -16.24 10.22 -0.71
N TRP A 221 -16.80 9.03 -0.60
CA TRP A 221 -16.07 7.76 -0.61
C TRP A 221 -16.76 6.73 -1.51
N ILE A 222 -15.99 5.76 -2.00
CA ILE A 222 -16.44 4.66 -2.87
C ILE A 222 -15.88 3.36 -2.32
N ALA A 223 -16.70 2.32 -2.16
CA ALA A 223 -16.26 0.97 -1.85
C ALA A 223 -16.15 0.15 -3.13
N LEU A 224 -14.95 -0.33 -3.44
CA LEU A 224 -14.63 -1.15 -4.61
C LEU A 224 -14.65 -2.62 -4.22
N ASP A 225 -14.96 -3.49 -5.19
CA ASP A 225 -14.95 -4.93 -4.98
C ASP A 225 -13.52 -5.50 -4.91
N GLN A 226 -12.53 -4.76 -5.40
CA GLN A 226 -11.12 -5.15 -5.48
C GLN A 226 -10.21 -3.92 -5.38
N PRO A 227 -8.93 -4.08 -4.97
CA PRO A 227 -7.96 -3.00 -5.01
C PRO A 227 -7.80 -2.39 -6.41
N PRO A 228 -7.52 -1.08 -6.50
CA PRO A 228 -7.22 -0.46 -7.78
C PRO A 228 -5.90 -0.96 -8.39
N THR A 229 -5.80 -0.96 -9.72
CA THR A 229 -4.65 -1.55 -10.44
C THR A 229 -3.79 -0.58 -11.24
N SER A 230 -4.27 0.63 -11.45
CA SER A 230 -3.57 1.65 -12.24
C SER A 230 -3.67 2.98 -11.52
N LEU A 231 -2.54 3.68 -11.42
CA LEU A 231 -2.49 5.03 -10.87
C LEU A 231 -2.89 6.08 -11.91
N GLU A 232 -2.57 5.84 -13.17
CA GLU A 232 -2.75 6.81 -14.26
C GLU A 232 -4.22 6.98 -14.61
N THR A 233 -4.95 5.87 -14.65
CA THR A 233 -6.37 5.80 -15.01
C THR A 233 -7.30 5.66 -13.80
N LEU A 234 -6.74 5.64 -12.58
CA LEU A 234 -7.45 5.30 -11.35
C LEU A 234 -8.82 5.97 -11.23
N LEU A 235 -8.85 7.29 -11.35
CA LEU A 235 -10.08 8.07 -11.15
C LEU A 235 -11.11 7.78 -12.24
N ASP A 236 -10.67 7.66 -13.49
CA ASP A 236 -11.56 7.44 -14.62
C ASP A 236 -12.14 6.02 -14.57
N ASP A 237 -11.32 5.03 -14.23
CA ASP A 237 -11.73 3.64 -14.05
C ASP A 237 -12.74 3.49 -12.90
N VAL A 238 -12.47 4.12 -11.76
CA VAL A 238 -13.36 4.10 -10.59
C VAL A 238 -14.70 4.79 -10.90
N LEU A 239 -14.68 5.92 -11.59
CA LEU A 239 -15.92 6.63 -11.94
C LEU A 239 -16.73 5.87 -12.99
N ALA A 240 -16.08 5.23 -13.97
CA ALA A 240 -16.74 4.36 -14.95
C ALA A 240 -17.36 3.14 -14.28
N TRP A 241 -16.63 2.49 -13.36
CA TRP A 241 -17.14 1.38 -12.55
C TRP A 241 -18.36 1.80 -11.72
N LEU A 242 -18.29 2.96 -11.05
CA LEU A 242 -19.40 3.46 -10.24
C LEU A 242 -20.63 3.79 -11.10
N ALA A 243 -20.43 4.39 -12.28
CA ALA A 243 -21.52 4.69 -13.21
C ALA A 243 -22.26 3.42 -13.68
N GLY A 244 -21.55 2.30 -13.80
CA GLY A 244 -22.14 1.01 -14.16
C GLY A 244 -23.01 0.40 -13.05
N LYS A 245 -22.70 0.66 -11.77
CA LYS A 245 -23.46 0.14 -10.63
C LYS A 245 -24.55 1.09 -10.14
N GLU A 246 -24.27 2.39 -10.12
CA GLU A 246 -25.13 3.45 -9.60
C GLU A 246 -25.09 4.67 -10.54
N PRO A 247 -25.92 4.71 -11.60
CA PRO A 247 -25.83 5.72 -12.65
C PRO A 247 -25.91 7.18 -12.17
N ASP A 248 -26.62 7.43 -11.06
CA ASP A 248 -26.79 8.77 -10.49
C ASP A 248 -25.64 9.20 -9.55
N ALA A 249 -24.82 8.26 -9.09
CA ALA A 249 -23.76 8.52 -8.11
C ALA A 249 -22.60 9.37 -8.68
N PRO A 250 -22.08 9.14 -9.90
CA PRO A 250 -21.05 9.97 -10.49
C PRO A 250 -21.43 11.46 -10.48
N GLY A 251 -22.66 11.81 -10.85
CA GLY A 251 -23.16 13.19 -10.81
C GLY A 251 -23.00 13.89 -9.45
N LYS A 252 -23.11 13.13 -8.36
CA LYS A 252 -22.98 13.61 -6.97
C LYS A 252 -21.53 13.62 -6.47
N ILE A 253 -20.66 12.81 -7.07
CA ILE A 253 -19.22 12.75 -6.77
C ILE A 253 -18.43 13.74 -7.63
N LEU A 254 -18.88 14.05 -8.85
CA LEU A 254 -18.26 15.02 -9.77
C LEU A 254 -17.98 16.41 -9.17
N PRO A 255 -18.71 16.94 -8.15
CA PRO A 255 -18.29 18.14 -7.43
C PRO A 255 -16.91 18.03 -6.75
N PHE A 256 -16.41 16.82 -6.47
CA PHE A 256 -15.00 16.56 -6.12
C PHE A 256 -14.06 16.98 -7.26
N GLN A 257 -14.45 16.83 -8.53
CA GLN A 257 -13.67 17.33 -9.66
C GLN A 257 -13.69 18.87 -9.80
N SER A 258 -14.38 19.59 -8.90
CA SER A 258 -14.43 21.05 -8.95
C SER A 258 -13.03 21.65 -8.92
N THR A 259 -12.68 22.38 -9.98
CA THR A 259 -11.40 23.10 -10.12
C THR A 259 -11.26 24.29 -9.17
N LYS A 260 -12.30 24.60 -8.37
CA LYS A 260 -12.37 25.80 -7.53
C LYS A 260 -11.81 25.59 -6.12
N LYS A 261 -11.80 24.37 -5.59
CA LYS A 261 -11.37 24.05 -4.22
C LYS A 261 -10.54 22.76 -4.22
N SER A 262 -9.62 22.61 -3.27
CA SER A 262 -9.01 21.31 -3.01
C SER A 262 -10.03 20.35 -2.39
N GLY A 263 -9.73 19.06 -2.43
CA GLY A 263 -10.61 18.03 -1.92
C GLY A 263 -9.97 16.65 -1.85
N LEU A 264 -10.74 15.72 -1.31
CA LEU A 264 -10.38 14.33 -1.07
C LEU A 264 -11.50 13.40 -1.58
N LEU A 265 -11.14 12.22 -2.06
CA LEU A 265 -12.06 11.13 -2.39
C LEU A 265 -11.49 9.87 -1.76
N GLY A 266 -12.24 9.21 -0.88
CA GLY A 266 -11.85 7.94 -0.28
C GLY A 266 -12.20 6.76 -1.17
N LEU A 267 -11.30 5.80 -1.26
CA LEU A 267 -11.49 4.50 -1.89
C LEU A 267 -11.32 3.44 -0.80
N CYS A 268 -12.38 2.69 -0.53
CA CYS A 268 -12.36 1.52 0.34
C CYS A 268 -12.34 0.27 -0.54
N PHE A 269 -11.56 -0.75 -0.20
CA PHE A 269 -11.51 -2.00 -0.96
C PHE A 269 -11.05 -3.16 -0.06
N PRO A 270 -11.37 -4.41 -0.40
CA PRO A 270 -10.84 -5.56 0.33
C PRO A 270 -9.33 -5.68 0.08
N GLU A 271 -8.55 -5.87 1.15
CA GLU A 271 -7.13 -6.19 1.08
C GLU A 271 -6.73 -7.18 2.20
N GLU A 272 -5.51 -7.71 2.13
CA GLU A 272 -4.99 -8.63 3.15
C GLU A 272 -5.00 -8.02 4.55
N ALA A 273 -5.52 -8.77 5.53
CA ALA A 273 -5.43 -8.42 6.93
C ALA A 273 -4.13 -8.95 7.58
N PRO A 274 -3.52 -8.20 8.52
CA PRO A 274 -2.45 -8.71 9.36
C PRO A 274 -2.88 -9.98 10.09
N GLY A 275 -2.12 -11.07 9.94
CA GLY A 275 -2.48 -12.39 10.48
C GLY A 275 -3.32 -13.28 9.55
N GLY A 276 -3.64 -12.82 8.33
CA GLY A 276 -4.44 -13.56 7.36
C GLY A 276 -5.90 -13.09 7.32
N GLY A 277 -6.63 -13.44 6.25
CA GLY A 277 -7.99 -12.96 6.02
C GLY A 277 -8.07 -11.65 5.23
N ILE A 278 -9.29 -11.10 5.14
CA ILE A 278 -9.60 -9.85 4.43
C ILE A 278 -9.96 -8.76 5.43
N ARG A 279 -9.44 -7.55 5.20
CA ARG A 279 -9.89 -6.31 5.85
C ARG A 279 -10.27 -5.23 4.84
N GLN A 280 -10.82 -4.13 5.33
CA GLN A 280 -11.08 -2.93 4.55
C GLN A 280 -9.81 -2.06 4.47
N GLY A 281 -9.20 -2.04 3.29
CA GLY A 281 -8.12 -1.13 2.93
C GLY A 281 -8.65 0.22 2.47
N TRP A 282 -7.90 1.28 2.75
CA TRP A 282 -8.26 2.64 2.38
C TRP A 282 -7.14 3.36 1.62
N LEU A 283 -7.53 4.03 0.54
CA LEU A 283 -6.69 5.00 -0.17
C LEU A 283 -7.48 6.29 -0.40
N PHE A 284 -6.77 7.39 -0.57
CA PHE A 284 -7.39 8.67 -0.89
C PHE A 284 -6.80 9.27 -2.15
N ILE A 285 -7.67 9.77 -3.02
CA ILE A 285 -7.28 10.64 -4.12
C ILE A 285 -7.42 12.07 -3.62
N ALA A 286 -6.29 12.76 -3.47
CA ALA A 286 -6.27 14.18 -3.19
C ALA A 286 -6.20 14.97 -4.49
N HIS A 287 -6.78 16.16 -4.48
CA HIS A 287 -6.56 17.14 -5.54
C HIS A 287 -6.44 18.54 -4.97
N CYS A 288 -5.59 19.33 -5.61
CA CYS A 288 -5.51 20.76 -5.35
C CYS A 288 -5.27 21.49 -6.66
N ARG A 289 -5.52 22.81 -6.63
CA ARG A 289 -5.13 23.66 -7.75
C ARG A 289 -3.62 23.86 -7.70
N ALA A 290 -2.92 23.54 -8.79
CA ALA A 290 -1.52 23.94 -8.91
C ALA A 290 -1.45 25.47 -8.89
N PRO A 291 -0.56 26.09 -8.09
CA PRO A 291 -0.32 27.53 -8.20
C PRO A 291 0.06 27.86 -9.64
N LYS A 292 -0.40 29.01 -10.16
CA LYS A 292 0.03 29.46 -11.50
C LYS A 292 1.55 29.54 -11.49
N ILE A 293 2.23 28.65 -12.21
CA ILE A 293 3.62 28.88 -12.58
C ILE A 293 3.60 30.20 -13.36
N LYS A 294 4.28 31.23 -12.84
CA LYS A 294 4.39 32.55 -13.49
C LYS A 294 5.25 32.45 -14.75
N LYS A 295 4.88 31.62 -15.73
CA LYS A 295 5.38 31.72 -17.10
C LYS A 295 4.35 32.48 -17.93
N LYS A 296 4.84 33.51 -18.60
CA LYS A 296 4.12 34.58 -19.30
C LYS A 296 3.50 34.09 -20.63
N GLU A 297 3.01 32.86 -20.70
CA GLU A 297 2.41 32.32 -21.91
C GLU A 297 0.89 32.44 -21.85
N ARG A 298 0.36 33.24 -22.77
CA ARG A 298 -1.07 33.36 -23.06
C ARG A 298 -1.59 31.99 -23.47
N GLY A 299 -2.29 31.31 -22.56
CA GLY A 299 -2.98 30.05 -22.86
C GLY A 299 -2.87 28.94 -21.82
N SER A 300 -2.17 29.12 -20.70
CA SER A 300 -2.02 28.02 -19.73
C SER A 300 -3.36 27.63 -19.08
N THR A 301 -3.94 26.52 -19.50
CA THR A 301 -5.08 25.86 -18.86
C THR A 301 -4.71 25.56 -17.41
N LYS A 302 -5.60 25.87 -16.46
CA LYS A 302 -5.35 25.62 -15.03
C LYS A 302 -5.27 24.12 -14.80
N GLN A 303 -4.07 23.58 -14.59
CA GLN A 303 -3.90 22.15 -14.32
C GLN A 303 -4.27 21.85 -12.85
N VAL A 304 -5.18 20.89 -12.66
CA VAL A 304 -5.48 20.33 -11.34
C VAL A 304 -4.44 19.25 -11.08
N ALA A 305 -3.74 19.35 -9.94
CA ALA A 305 -2.85 18.29 -9.51
C ALA A 305 -3.68 17.24 -8.77
N ARG A 306 -3.44 15.96 -9.07
CA ARG A 306 -4.02 14.82 -8.37
C ARG A 306 -2.91 13.88 -7.94
N TRP A 307 -3.06 13.28 -6.77
CA TRP A 307 -2.09 12.32 -6.23
C TRP A 307 -2.75 11.42 -5.19
N ILE A 308 -2.08 10.33 -4.86
CA ILE A 308 -2.53 9.38 -3.85
C ILE A 308 -2.03 9.81 -2.47
N VAL A 309 -2.91 9.68 -1.49
CA VAL A 309 -2.63 9.82 -0.07
C VAL A 309 -3.03 8.51 0.60
N THR A 310 -2.14 7.94 1.39
CA THR A 310 -2.41 6.68 2.08
C THR A 310 -3.23 6.91 3.34
N ALA A 311 -3.98 5.87 3.70
CA ALA A 311 -4.65 5.79 4.97
C ALA A 311 -3.74 5.09 5.98
N GLU A 312 -3.79 5.52 7.24
CA GLU A 312 -3.23 4.75 8.34
C GLU A 312 -4.33 4.41 9.33
N GLY A 313 -4.38 3.13 9.69
CA GLY A 313 -5.23 2.62 10.75
C GLY A 313 -4.78 3.17 12.11
N ILE A 314 -5.72 3.72 12.85
CA ILE A 314 -5.58 4.11 14.26
C ILE A 314 -6.58 3.33 15.11
N GLY A 315 -6.44 3.44 16.43
CA GLY A 315 -7.22 2.65 17.38
C GLY A 315 -6.45 1.46 17.92
N ARG A 316 -7.04 0.78 18.90
CA ARG A 316 -6.35 -0.29 19.64
C ARG A 316 -6.03 -1.49 18.76
N THR A 317 -6.90 -1.81 17.81
CA THR A 317 -6.70 -2.92 16.86
C THR A 317 -5.51 -2.63 15.94
N GLY A 318 -5.45 -1.44 15.33
CA GLY A 318 -4.39 -1.07 14.39
C GLY A 318 -2.98 -0.91 15.01
N LEU A 319 -2.87 -0.62 16.30
CA LEU A 319 -1.58 -0.50 17.00
C LEU A 319 -0.80 -1.83 17.05
N PHE A 320 -1.49 -2.93 17.35
CA PHE A 320 -0.86 -4.25 17.48
C PHE A 320 -0.74 -4.99 16.14
N GLU A 321 -1.51 -4.60 15.12
CA GLU A 321 -1.34 -5.09 13.75
C GLU A 321 0.06 -4.81 13.17
N ARG A 322 0.74 -3.76 13.65
CA ARG A 322 2.08 -3.38 13.17
C ARG A 322 3.20 -4.25 13.71
N VAL A 323 2.97 -4.90 14.84
CA VAL A 323 3.93 -5.82 15.49
C VAL A 323 3.14 -7.00 16.08
N PRO A 324 2.65 -7.93 15.24
CA PRO A 324 1.78 -9.02 15.67
C PRO A 324 2.35 -9.87 16.81
N GLU A 325 3.67 -9.95 16.93
CA GLU A 325 4.40 -10.66 17.99
C GLU A 325 4.13 -10.07 19.38
N LEU A 326 3.70 -8.80 19.46
CA LEU A 326 3.31 -8.13 20.70
C LEU A 326 1.82 -8.30 21.03
N SER A 327 1.04 -9.00 20.20
CA SER A 327 -0.37 -9.28 20.47
C SER A 327 -0.63 -9.91 21.86
N PRO A 328 0.24 -10.77 22.44
CA PRO A 328 0.03 -11.28 23.80
C PRO A 328 0.07 -10.21 24.89
N LEU A 329 0.63 -9.02 24.60
CA LEU A 329 0.69 -7.89 25.53
C LEU A 329 -0.59 -7.06 25.56
N ARG A 330 -1.50 -7.21 24.59
CA ARG A 330 -2.70 -6.38 24.41
C ARG A 330 -3.60 -6.31 25.65
N GLU A 331 -3.71 -7.42 26.36
CA GLU A 331 -4.57 -7.56 27.54
C GLU A 331 -3.81 -7.47 28.86
N LYS A 332 -2.51 -7.14 28.81
CA LYS A 332 -1.67 -7.10 30.00
C LYS A 332 -1.70 -5.69 30.59
N THR A 333 -1.92 -5.62 31.89
CA THR A 333 -1.82 -4.39 32.69
C THR A 333 -0.40 -4.24 33.22
N ILE A 334 0.14 -3.02 33.17
CA ILE A 334 1.50 -2.75 33.68
C ILE A 334 1.39 -1.99 35.00
N ALA A 335 1.83 -2.63 36.08
CA ALA A 335 2.02 -1.96 37.36
C ALA A 335 3.38 -1.25 37.38
N VAL A 336 3.37 0.08 37.52
CA VAL A 336 4.58 0.90 37.60
C VAL A 336 4.81 1.32 39.05
N VAL A 337 5.92 0.89 39.66
CA VAL A 337 6.33 1.27 41.01
C VAL A 337 7.69 1.98 40.96
N GLY A 338 7.68 3.30 41.17
CA GLY A 338 8.88 4.14 41.14
C GLY A 338 9.38 4.44 39.73
N LEU A 339 9.12 5.66 39.24
CA LEU A 339 9.65 6.14 37.97
C LEU A 339 11.02 6.80 38.18
N GLY A 340 12.06 5.97 38.30
CA GLY A 340 13.45 6.44 38.21
C GLY A 340 13.87 6.74 36.77
N CYS A 341 15.14 7.08 36.57
CA CYS A 341 15.70 7.42 35.24
C CYS A 341 15.51 6.32 34.18
N ILE A 342 15.38 5.05 34.59
CA ILE A 342 15.14 3.90 33.70
C ILE A 342 13.65 3.56 33.58
N GLY A 343 12.88 3.72 34.66
CA GLY A 343 11.44 3.38 34.66
C GLY A 343 10.61 4.33 33.80
N ALA A 344 10.96 5.62 33.75
CA ALA A 344 10.27 6.64 32.97
C ALA A 344 10.26 6.36 31.45
N PRO A 345 11.40 6.10 30.77
CA PRO A 345 11.39 5.80 29.34
C PRO A 345 10.66 4.48 29.02
N SER A 346 10.75 3.46 29.88
CA SER A 346 10.03 2.21 29.69
C SER A 346 8.52 2.39 29.79
N ALA A 347 8.04 3.10 30.83
CA ALA A 347 6.62 3.41 30.97
C ALA A 347 6.07 4.20 29.77
N LEU A 348 6.86 5.16 29.25
CA LEU A 348 6.51 5.90 28.05
C LEU A 348 6.47 5.00 26.80
N ALA A 349 7.41 4.08 26.66
CA ALA A 349 7.43 3.13 25.54
C ALA A 349 6.22 2.18 25.59
N PHE A 350 5.85 1.68 26.76
CA PHE A 350 4.66 0.86 26.94
C PHE A 350 3.38 1.63 26.63
N ALA A 351 3.24 2.86 27.12
CA ALA A 351 2.09 3.71 26.81
C ALA A 351 1.99 4.01 25.30
N LYS A 352 3.11 4.29 24.64
CA LYS A 352 3.16 4.47 23.16
C LYS A 352 2.76 3.21 22.40
N ALA A 353 3.07 2.03 22.96
CA ALA A 353 2.66 0.75 22.42
C ALA A 353 1.21 0.37 22.78
N GLY A 354 0.48 1.22 23.51
CA GLY A 354 -0.89 0.94 23.95
C GLY A 354 -0.99 -0.17 24.99
N VAL A 355 0.11 -0.46 25.70
CA VAL A 355 0.17 -1.46 26.79
C VAL A 355 0.14 -0.71 28.13
N GLY A 356 -0.86 -0.98 28.96
CA GLY A 356 -1.08 -0.22 30.19
C GLY A 356 -2.30 -0.67 30.97
#